data_AF-A0A962D0T3-F1
#
_entry.id   AF-A0A962D0T3-F1
#
_cell.length_a   1.000
_cell.length_b   1.000
_cell.length_c   1.000
_cell.angle_alpha   90.00
_cell.angle_beta   90.00
_cell.angle_gamma   90.00
#
_symmetry.space_group_name_H-M   'P 1'
#
loop_
_entity.id
_entity.type
_entity.pdbx_description
1 polymer ?
#
loop_
_entity_poly.entity_id
_entity_poly.type
_entity_poly.pdbx_seq_one_letter_code
_entity_poly.pdbx_strand_id
1 'polypeptide(L)'
;MKNKYAKAAVNAVLHFQNNSVNIVQSWQYAVREQFPNQIESQKKGCPKSAFLGLCEDGFVKGVPVGNYTRGTLNKSYAVKAVSILKANRNSSINSKQLWELVMDGESKTPNLQMDVVLALAESDLLNI
;
A
#
# COMPACT_ATOMS: atom_id res chain seq x y z
N MET A 1 -7.26 12.68 7.18
CA MET A 1 -8.31 11.92 6.45
C MET A 1 -7.60 11.00 5.47
N LYS A 2 -7.75 9.66 5.55
CA LYS A 2 -7.08 8.74 4.62
C LYS A 2 -7.70 8.87 3.22
N ASN A 3 -6.86 8.95 2.19
CA ASN A 3 -7.37 9.02 0.81
C ASN A 3 -8.01 7.69 0.38
N LYS A 4 -8.71 7.71 -0.76
CA LYS A 4 -9.46 6.55 -1.25
C LYS A 4 -8.59 5.31 -1.52
N TYR A 5 -7.34 5.44 -1.97
CA TYR A 5 -6.46 4.28 -2.17
C TYR A 5 -5.95 3.70 -0.85
N ALA A 6 -5.67 4.55 0.14
CA ALA A 6 -5.37 4.12 1.50
C ALA A 6 -6.51 3.26 2.08
N LYS A 7 -7.78 3.71 1.91
CA LYS A 7 -8.96 2.93 2.30
C LYS A 7 -9.10 1.64 1.49
N ALA A 8 -8.82 1.68 0.18
CA ALA A 8 -8.87 0.50 -0.68
C ALA A 8 -7.84 -0.57 -0.26
N ALA A 9 -6.64 -0.19 0.17
CA ALA A 9 -5.62 -1.12 0.63
C ALA A 9 -6.07 -1.90 1.87
N VAL A 10 -6.59 -1.20 2.88
CA VAL A 10 -7.14 -1.83 4.10
C VAL A 10 -8.30 -2.76 3.74
N ASN A 11 -9.27 -2.27 2.95
CA ASN A 11 -10.42 -3.07 2.54
C ASN A 11 -10.03 -4.30 1.71
N ALA A 12 -8.97 -4.23 0.90
CA ALA A 12 -8.49 -5.36 0.13
C ALA A 12 -7.96 -6.49 1.03
N VAL A 13 -7.25 -6.15 2.11
CA VAL A 13 -6.77 -7.15 3.08
C VAL A 13 -7.93 -7.79 3.82
N LEU A 14 -8.88 -6.97 4.31
CA LEU A 14 -10.07 -7.48 5.01
C LEU A 14 -10.93 -8.37 4.10
N HIS A 15 -11.13 -7.95 2.85
CA HIS A 15 -11.85 -8.74 1.86
C HIS A 15 -11.16 -10.08 1.56
N PHE A 16 -9.83 -10.06 1.42
CA PHE A 16 -9.03 -11.28 1.23
C PHE A 16 -9.20 -12.25 2.40
N GLN A 17 -9.05 -11.77 3.63
CA GLN A 17 -9.15 -12.58 4.85
C GLN A 17 -10.53 -13.20 5.05
N ASN A 18 -11.60 -12.48 4.71
CA ASN A 18 -12.97 -12.94 4.91
C ASN A 18 -13.49 -13.88 3.81
N ASN A 19 -12.95 -13.78 2.59
CA ASN A 19 -13.51 -14.48 1.42
C ASN A 19 -12.56 -15.51 0.80
N SER A 20 -11.32 -15.63 1.29
CA SER A 20 -10.29 -16.54 0.75
C SER A 20 -10.08 -16.42 -0.77
N VAL A 21 -10.31 -15.23 -1.33
CA VAL A 21 -10.09 -14.93 -2.76
C VAL A 21 -8.64 -14.52 -3.02
N ASN A 22 -8.25 -14.30 -4.27
CA ASN A 22 -6.93 -13.79 -4.61
C ASN A 22 -6.75 -12.31 -4.13
N ILE A 23 -5.57 -11.94 -3.61
CA ILE A 23 -5.30 -10.58 -3.11
C ILE A 23 -5.36 -9.50 -4.20
N VAL A 24 -4.97 -9.84 -5.44
CA VAL A 24 -5.09 -8.95 -6.61
C VAL A 24 -6.55 -8.69 -6.94
N GLN A 25 -7.41 -9.72 -6.87
CA GLN A 25 -8.85 -9.56 -7.05
C GLN A 25 -9.46 -8.73 -5.91
N SER A 26 -9.01 -8.94 -4.67
CA SER A 26 -9.46 -8.14 -3.51
C SER A 26 -9.10 -6.67 -3.66
N TRP A 27 -7.90 -6.35 -4.16
CA TRP A 27 -7.54 -4.98 -4.51
C TRP A 27 -8.46 -4.41 -5.59
N GLN A 28 -8.71 -5.15 -6.66
CA GLN A 28 -9.59 -4.70 -7.74
C GLN A 28 -11.01 -4.42 -7.24
N TYR A 29 -11.55 -5.31 -6.40
CA TYR A 29 -12.84 -5.11 -5.75
C TYR A 29 -12.83 -3.86 -4.88
N ALA A 30 -11.89 -3.75 -3.94
CA ALA A 30 -11.82 -2.64 -3.01
C ALA A 30 -11.65 -1.29 -3.71
N VAL A 31 -10.85 -1.21 -4.78
CA VAL A 31 -10.69 0.01 -5.56
C VAL A 31 -11.95 0.37 -6.34
N ARG A 32 -12.66 -0.61 -6.93
CA ARG A 32 -13.95 -0.35 -7.59
C ARG A 32 -14.97 0.25 -6.63
N GLU A 33 -15.05 -0.28 -5.41
CA GLU A 33 -15.92 0.27 -4.35
C GLU A 33 -15.59 1.73 -4.02
N GLN A 34 -14.31 2.12 -4.01
CA GLN A 34 -13.92 3.51 -3.74
C GLN A 34 -14.13 4.45 -4.94
N PHE A 35 -14.18 3.90 -6.15
CA PHE A 35 -14.16 4.63 -7.42
C PHE A 35 -15.17 4.07 -8.43
N PRO A 36 -16.47 3.95 -8.11
CA PRO A 36 -17.43 3.18 -8.91
C PRO A 36 -17.50 3.62 -10.37
N ASN A 37 -17.40 4.93 -10.63
CA ASN A 37 -17.52 5.52 -11.96
C ASN A 37 -16.21 6.14 -12.48
N GLN A 38 -15.06 5.83 -11.87
CA GLN A 38 -13.77 6.44 -12.22
C GLN A 38 -12.75 5.40 -12.68
N ILE A 39 -12.88 4.95 -13.93
CA ILE A 39 -12.07 3.86 -14.49
C ILE A 39 -10.56 4.14 -14.40
N GLU A 40 -10.11 5.37 -14.67
CA GLU A 40 -8.69 5.72 -14.61
C GLU A 40 -8.14 5.69 -13.17
N SER A 41 -8.95 6.11 -12.20
CA SER A 41 -8.63 5.93 -10.79
C SER A 41 -8.54 4.44 -10.43
N GLN A 42 -9.45 3.60 -10.95
CA GLN A 42 -9.40 2.16 -10.71
C GLN A 42 -8.12 1.49 -11.25
N LYS A 43 -7.57 2.03 -12.34
CA LYS A 43 -6.36 1.52 -13.01
C LYS A 43 -5.05 2.12 -12.49
N LYS A 44 -5.09 3.08 -11.55
CA LYS A 44 -3.89 3.81 -11.10
C LYS A 44 -2.80 2.88 -10.54
N GLY A 45 -1.61 2.95 -11.14
CA GLY A 45 -0.54 1.97 -10.91
C GLY A 45 0.31 2.16 -9.64
N CYS A 46 0.57 3.40 -9.21
CA CYS A 46 1.47 3.68 -8.08
C CYS A 46 0.97 3.08 -6.75
N PRO A 47 -0.24 3.40 -6.26
CA PRO A 47 -0.75 2.81 -5.02
C PRO A 47 -0.97 1.30 -5.15
N LYS A 48 -1.40 0.82 -6.32
CA LYS A 48 -1.56 -0.62 -6.60
C LYS A 48 -0.25 -1.38 -6.46
N SER A 49 0.82 -0.88 -7.08
CA SER A 49 2.12 -1.56 -7.07
C SER A 49 2.79 -1.49 -5.69
N ALA A 50 2.59 -0.40 -4.95
CA ALA A 50 2.99 -0.32 -3.55
C ALA A 50 2.28 -1.37 -2.70
N PHE A 51 0.94 -1.43 -2.75
CA PHE A 51 0.13 -2.40 -2.01
C PHE A 51 0.52 -3.84 -2.34
N LEU A 52 0.47 -4.21 -3.63
CA LEU A 52 0.73 -5.59 -4.06
C LEU A 52 2.19 -5.99 -3.82
N GLY A 53 3.14 -5.06 -3.97
CA GLY A 53 4.54 -5.32 -3.66
C GLY A 53 4.79 -5.64 -2.18
N LEU A 54 4.08 -4.97 -1.26
CA LEU A 54 4.11 -5.31 0.16
C LEU A 54 3.52 -6.69 0.45
N CYS A 55 2.43 -7.06 -0.25
CA CYS A 55 1.85 -8.39 -0.15
C CYS A 55 2.82 -9.47 -0.65
N GLU A 56 3.46 -9.26 -1.81
CA GLU A 56 4.41 -10.22 -2.39
C GLU A 56 5.55 -10.57 -1.43
N ASP A 57 6.10 -9.54 -0.78
CA ASP A 57 7.28 -9.67 0.08
C ASP A 57 6.92 -10.04 1.53
N GLY A 58 5.65 -10.35 1.81
CA GLY A 58 5.20 -10.83 3.12
C GLY A 58 5.13 -9.75 4.21
N PHE A 59 5.06 -8.48 3.83
CA PHE A 59 4.91 -7.38 4.78
C PHE A 59 3.47 -7.19 5.26
N VAL A 60 2.48 -7.76 4.57
CA VAL A 60 1.06 -7.65 4.94
C VAL A 60 0.61 -8.88 5.71
N LYS A 61 0.04 -8.69 6.90
CA LYS A 61 -0.41 -9.76 7.79
C LYS A 61 -1.48 -10.64 7.15
N GLY A 62 -1.30 -11.96 7.26
CA GLY A 62 -2.24 -12.96 6.78
C GLY A 62 -2.30 -13.11 5.25
N VAL A 63 -1.54 -12.32 4.49
CA VAL A 63 -1.42 -12.49 3.04
C VAL A 63 -0.17 -13.34 2.75
N PRO A 64 -0.31 -14.48 2.05
CA PRO A 64 0.85 -15.30 1.67
C PRO A 64 1.83 -14.53 0.78
N VAL A 65 3.11 -14.89 0.85
CA VAL A 65 4.12 -14.42 -0.11
C VAL A 65 3.81 -14.96 -1.51
N GLY A 66 4.20 -14.22 -2.55
CA GLY A 66 3.90 -14.62 -3.93
C GLY A 66 4.29 -13.59 -4.97
N ASN A 67 3.68 -13.69 -6.16
CA ASN A 67 3.86 -12.75 -7.26
C ASN A 67 2.50 -12.17 -7.66
N TYR A 68 2.30 -10.88 -7.41
CA TYR A 68 1.06 -10.13 -7.50
C TYR A 68 1.17 -8.87 -8.37
N THR A 69 2.38 -8.38 -8.65
CA THR A 69 2.63 -7.19 -9.46
C THR A 69 3.91 -7.28 -10.27
N ARG A 70 3.90 -6.66 -11.46
CA ARG A 70 5.11 -6.43 -12.26
C ARG A 70 5.75 -5.06 -11.97
N GLY A 71 5.09 -4.22 -11.18
CA GLY A 71 5.53 -2.87 -10.86
C GLY A 71 6.62 -2.87 -9.79
N THR A 72 7.89 -2.77 -10.19
CA THR A 72 9.05 -2.87 -9.29
C THR A 72 9.34 -1.59 -8.52
N LEU A 73 9.14 -0.42 -9.13
CA LEU A 73 9.57 0.85 -8.54
C LEU A 73 8.75 1.27 -7.31
N ASN A 74 7.43 1.25 -7.40
CA ASN A 74 6.58 1.60 -6.25
C ASN A 74 6.57 0.49 -5.18
N LYS A 75 6.87 -0.75 -5.58
CA LYS A 75 7.17 -1.84 -4.65
C LYS A 75 8.40 -1.51 -3.81
N SER A 76 9.54 -1.16 -4.43
CA SER A 76 10.77 -0.85 -3.68
C SER A 76 10.60 0.36 -2.76
N TYR A 77 9.88 1.40 -3.20
CA TYR A 77 9.54 2.53 -2.33
C TYR A 77 8.72 2.11 -1.11
N ALA A 78 7.71 1.24 -1.29
CA ALA A 78 6.89 0.76 -0.19
C ALA A 78 7.69 -0.10 0.80
N VAL A 79 8.59 -0.96 0.31
CA VAL A 79 9.47 -1.77 1.16
C VAL A 79 10.45 -0.89 1.95
N LYS A 80 11.05 0.13 1.31
CA LYS A 80 11.90 1.11 2.01
C LYS A 80 11.10 1.86 3.09
N ALA A 81 9.87 2.24 2.79
CA ALA A 81 8.97 2.90 3.74
C ALA A 81 8.68 2.01 4.97
N VAL A 82 8.46 0.71 4.77
CA VAL A 82 8.31 -0.24 5.89
C VAL A 82 9.54 -0.25 6.79
N SER A 83 10.75 -0.31 6.22
CA SER A 83 12.00 -0.26 7.00
C SER A 83 12.14 1.04 7.80
N ILE A 84 11.75 2.18 7.22
CA ILE A 84 11.75 3.47 7.91
C ILE A 84 10.77 3.46 9.10
N LEU A 85 9.55 2.96 8.90
CA LEU A 85 8.55 2.87 9.98
C LEU A 85 8.99 1.92 11.09
N LYS A 86 9.63 0.80 10.75
CA LYS A 86 10.24 -0.13 11.73
C LYS A 86 11.30 0.54 12.59
N ALA A 87 12.13 1.41 12.00
CA ALA A 87 13.16 2.15 12.73
C ALA A 87 12.59 3.31 13.56
N ASN A 88 11.36 3.74 13.27
CA ASN A 88 10.74 4.93 13.85
C ASN A 88 9.37 4.63 14.51
N ARG A 89 9.21 3.45 15.14
CA ARG A 89 7.90 2.98 15.67
C ARG A 89 7.20 3.95 16.62
N ASN A 90 7.94 4.81 17.32
CA ASN A 90 7.40 5.78 18.29
C ASN A 90 7.15 7.17 17.69
N SER A 91 7.41 7.36 16.40
CA SER A 91 7.29 8.66 15.73
C SER A 91 6.05 8.70 14.84
N SER A 92 5.27 9.77 14.97
CA SER A 92 4.17 10.05 14.04
C SER A 92 4.71 10.65 12.75
N ILE A 93 4.88 9.82 11.71
CA ILE A 93 5.35 10.24 10.38
C ILE A 93 4.17 10.34 9.42
N ASN A 94 3.98 11.49 8.76
CA ASN A 94 2.94 11.65 7.74
C ASN A 94 3.42 11.23 6.33
N SER A 95 2.50 11.12 5.36
CA SER A 95 2.80 10.63 3.99
C SER A 95 3.91 11.43 3.29
N LYS A 96 3.95 12.75 3.48
CA LYS A 96 4.97 13.63 2.89
C LYS A 96 6.35 13.38 3.53
N GLN A 97 6.40 13.34 4.86
CA GLN A 97 7.65 13.06 5.59
C GLN A 97 8.19 11.67 5.28
N LEU A 98 7.30 10.67 5.21
CA LEU A 98 7.69 9.30 4.84
C LEU A 98 8.25 9.27 3.41
N TRP A 99 7.64 10.02 2.50
CA TRP A 99 8.14 10.13 1.14
C TRP A 99 9.52 10.80 1.07
N GLU A 100 9.74 11.89 1.80
CA GLU A 100 11.04 12.57 1.86
C GLU A 100 12.15 11.63 2.35
N LEU A 101 11.87 10.83 3.40
CA LEU A 101 12.80 9.82 3.91
C LEU A 101 13.03 8.67 2.90
N VAL A 102 12.01 8.26 2.15
CA VAL A 102 12.14 7.25 1.09
C VAL A 102 13.00 7.77 -0.06
N MET A 103 12.83 9.04 -0.45
CA MET A 103 13.55 9.63 -1.58
C MET A 103 15.01 9.95 -1.27
N ASP A 104 15.38 10.19 -0.01
CA ASP A 104 16.79 10.32 0.41
C ASP A 104 17.57 11.36 -0.43
N GLY A 105 16.97 12.54 -0.60
CA GLY A 105 17.54 13.65 -1.37
C GLY A 105 17.14 13.71 -2.85
N GLU A 106 16.52 12.66 -3.39
CA GLU A 106 15.97 12.70 -4.75
C GLU A 106 14.68 13.53 -4.85
N SER A 107 14.54 14.31 -5.94
CA SER A 107 13.34 15.10 -6.20
C SER A 107 12.34 14.32 -7.06
N LYS A 108 11.24 13.87 -6.45
CA LYS A 108 10.14 13.20 -7.15
C LYS A 108 8.82 13.45 -6.45
N THR A 109 7.75 13.63 -7.22
CA THR A 109 6.41 13.84 -6.66
C THR A 109 5.81 12.51 -6.17
N PRO A 110 5.32 12.43 -4.92
CA PRO A 110 4.61 11.26 -4.44
C PRO A 110 3.25 11.12 -5.14
N ASN A 111 2.76 9.89 -5.27
CA ASN A 111 1.50 9.60 -5.95
C ASN A 111 0.66 8.58 -5.15
N LEU A 112 0.52 8.87 -3.86
CA LEU A 112 -0.31 8.14 -2.88
C LEU A 112 0.24 6.77 -2.45
N GLN A 113 1.44 6.38 -2.88
CA GLN A 113 2.09 5.14 -2.43
C GLN A 113 2.37 5.13 -0.92
N MET A 114 2.74 6.26 -0.31
CA MET A 114 3.04 6.32 1.12
C MET A 114 1.79 6.29 1.98
N ASP A 115 0.68 6.86 1.50
CA ASP A 115 -0.61 6.74 2.17
C ASP A 115 -1.09 5.29 2.28
N VAL A 116 -0.78 4.44 1.29
CA VAL A 116 -1.06 3.00 1.34
C VAL A 116 -0.27 2.35 2.49
N VAL A 117 1.03 2.64 2.58
CA VAL A 117 1.90 2.08 3.63
C VAL A 117 1.41 2.49 5.02
N LEU A 118 1.19 3.79 5.23
CA LEU A 118 0.71 4.33 6.50
C LEU A 118 -0.67 3.78 6.87
N ALA A 119 -1.57 3.65 5.89
CA ALA A 119 -2.90 3.13 6.16
C ALA A 119 -2.87 1.69 6.68
N LEU A 120 -2.03 0.83 6.10
CA LEU A 120 -1.84 -0.54 6.56
C LEU A 120 -1.15 -0.58 7.93
N ALA A 121 -0.13 0.26 8.16
CA ALA A 121 0.57 0.35 9.44
C ALA A 121 -0.38 0.73 10.59
N GLU A 122 -1.13 1.82 10.42
CA GLU A 122 -2.09 2.33 11.40
C GLU A 122 -3.29 1.40 11.63
N SER A 123 -3.59 0.52 10.67
CA SER A 123 -4.62 -0.52 10.81
C SER A 123 -4.07 -1.83 11.38
N ASP A 124 -2.82 -1.84 11.85
CA ASP A 124 -2.13 -3.02 12.36
C ASP A 124 -2.08 -4.20 11.36
N LEU A 125 -2.04 -3.89 10.06
CA LEU A 125 -2.01 -4.87 8.97
C LEU A 125 -0.61 -5.10 8.40
N LEU A 126 0.41 -4.37 8.87
CA LEU A 126 1.81 -4.61 8.48
C LEU A 126 2.56 -5.42 9.54
N ASN A 127 3.46 -6.28 9.07
CA ASN A 127 4.49 -6.94 9.87
C ASN A 127 5.62 -5.95 10.19
N ILE A 128 5.34 -4.95 11.04
CA ILE A 128 6.32 -3.93 11.46
C ILE A 128 6.79 -4.00 12.89
#